data_AF-J3HEZ4-F1
#
_entry.id   AF-J3HEZ4-F1
#
_cell.length_a   1.000
_cell.length_b   1.000
_cell.length_c   1.000
_cell.angle_alpha   90.00
_cell.angle_beta   90.00
_cell.angle_gamma   90.00
#
_symmetry.space_group_name_H-M   'P 1'
#
loop_
_entity.id
_entity.type
_entity.pdbx_description
1 polymer ?
#
loop_
_entity_poly.entity_id
_entity_poly.type
_entity_poly.pdbx_seq_one_letter_code
_entity_poly.pdbx_strand_id
1 'polypeptide(L)' 'MENAMNINAKLTPVEAEALLVALREQYRLSLNEHWYADQFRFVADGLRHGAILAHVPAMAAQKSLMAALTHSLKAVK' A
#
# COMPACT_ATOMS: atom_id res chain seq x y z
N MET A 1 11.11 0.65 14.77
CA MET A 1 10.62 2.03 14.59
C MET A 1 11.76 3.06 14.45
N GLU A 2 13.04 2.66 14.39
CA GLU A 2 14.15 3.62 14.54
C GLU A 2 14.56 4.43 13.30
N ASN A 3 14.01 4.19 12.10
CA ASN A 3 14.36 4.96 10.89
C ASN A 3 13.12 5.30 10.03
N ALA A 4 12.01 5.70 10.64
CA ALA A 4 10.83 6.13 9.88
C ALA A 4 11.07 7.51 9.25
N MET A 5 10.92 7.62 7.92
CA MET A 5 10.95 8.90 7.22
C MET A 5 9.55 9.51 7.19
N ASN A 6 9.46 10.79 7.59
CA ASN A 6 8.23 11.56 7.46
C ASN A 6 8.23 12.32 6.13
N ILE A 7 7.18 12.12 5.33
CA ILE A 7 6.96 12.82 4.06
C ILE A 7 5.83 13.82 4.28
N ASN A 8 6.08 15.10 4.00
CA ASN A 8 5.05 16.14 3.99
C ASN A 8 4.64 16.43 2.54
N ALA A 9 3.34 16.32 2.26
CA ALA A 9 2.77 16.66 0.97
C ALA A 9 1.50 17.48 1.20
N LYS A 10 1.30 18.53 0.39
CA LYS A 10 0.07 19.32 0.36
C LYS A 10 -0.73 18.91 -0.86
N LEU A 11 -1.92 18.37 -0.65
CA LEU A 11 -2.85 17.97 -1.68
C LEU A 11 -4.21 18.57 -1.36
N THR A 12 -4.95 19.00 -2.37
CA THR A 12 -6.38 19.23 -2.24
C THR A 12 -7.11 17.90 -1.98
N PRO A 13 -8.34 17.92 -1.41
CA PRO A 13 -9.12 16.70 -1.22
C PRO A 13 -9.32 15.90 -2.51
N VAL A 14 -9.54 16.58 -3.64
CA VAL A 14 -9.73 15.94 -4.95
C VAL A 14 -8.46 15.25 -5.43
N GLU A 15 -7.30 15.88 -5.29
CA GLU A 15 -6.02 15.26 -5.64
C GLU A 15 -5.70 14.05 -4.74
N ALA A 16 -5.98 14.16 -3.43
CA ALA A 16 -5.78 13.07 -2.49
C ALA A 16 -6.71 11.87 -2.77
N GLU A 17 -7.97 12.11 -3.15
CA GLU A 17 -8.90 11.07 -3.56
C GLU A 17 -8.46 10.40 -4.86
N ALA A 18 -8.11 11.17 -5.89
CA ALA A 18 -7.62 10.66 -7.16
C ALA A 18 -6.35 9.81 -6.98
N LEU A 19 -5.40 10.31 -6.18
CA LEU A 19 -4.18 9.57 -5.85
C LEU A 19 -4.49 8.26 -5.10
N LEU A 20 -5.41 8.29 -4.14
CA LEU A 20 -5.81 7.08 -3.41
C LEU A 20 -6.42 6.01 -4.33
N VAL A 21 -7.21 6.41 -5.32
CA VAL A 21 -7.77 5.49 -6.34
C VAL A 21 -6.65 4.88 -7.18
N ALA A 22 -5.72 5.69 -7.69
CA ALA A 22 -4.60 5.21 -8.49
C ALA A 22 -3.71 4.22 -7.70
N LEU A 23 -3.40 4.55 -6.44
CA LEU A 23 -2.62 3.68 -5.57
C LEU A 23 -3.35 2.37 -5.26
N ARG A 24 -4.68 2.38 -5.09
CA ARG A 24 -5.45 1.13 -4.88
C ARG A 24 -5.35 0.21 -6.07
N GLU A 25 -5.49 0.74 -7.28
CA GLU A 25 -5.46 -0.08 -8.49
C GLU A 25 -4.08 -0.65 -8.74
N GLN A 26 -3.03 0.18 -8.62
CA GLN A 26 -1.65 -0.31 -8.73
C GLN A 26 -1.36 -1.39 -7.68
N TYR A 27 -1.80 -1.20 -6.44
CA TYR A 27 -1.60 -2.18 -5.38
C TYR A 27 -2.30 -3.51 -5.69
N ARG A 28 -3.52 -3.45 -6.23
CA ARG A 28 -4.28 -4.64 -6.65
C ARG A 28 -3.56 -5.41 -7.75
N LEU A 29 -3.03 -4.71 -8.76
CA LEU A 29 -2.27 -5.32 -9.86
C LEU A 29 -0.99 -5.98 -9.36
N SER A 30 -0.18 -5.28 -8.57
CA SER A 30 1.06 -5.83 -8.00
C SER A 30 0.78 -6.99 -7.03
N LEU A 31 -0.28 -6.90 -6.22
CA LEU A 31 -0.67 -8.01 -5.35
C LEU A 31 -1.02 -9.25 -6.18
N ASN A 32 -1.79 -9.08 -7.25
CA ASN A 32 -2.18 -10.19 -8.13
C ASN A 32 -0.95 -10.86 -8.77
N GLU A 33 -0.01 -10.06 -9.28
CA GLU A 33 1.24 -10.56 -9.86
C GLU A 33 2.06 -11.37 -8.84
N HIS A 34 2.29 -10.81 -7.65
CA HIS A 34 3.05 -11.52 -6.62
C HIS A 34 2.29 -12.68 -6.00
N TRP A 35 0.95 -12.67 -5.99
CA TRP A 35 0.16 -13.74 -5.41
C TRP A 35 0.42 -15.10 -6.10
N TYR A 36 0.71 -15.07 -7.40
CA TYR A 36 0.98 -16.26 -8.21
C TYR A 36 2.47 -16.48 -8.50
N ALA A 37 3.36 -15.64 -7.99
CA ALA A 37 4.80 -15.85 -8.15
C ALA A 37 5.25 -17.08 -7.35
N ASP A 38 6.12 -17.90 -7.95
CA ASP A 38 6.55 -19.18 -7.37
C ASP A 38 7.16 -19.02 -5.96
N GLN A 39 7.82 -17.89 -5.70
CA GLN A 39 8.42 -17.56 -4.40
C GLN A 39 7.39 -17.50 -3.24
N PHE A 40 6.10 -17.31 -3.52
CA PHE A 40 5.04 -17.25 -2.51
C PHE A 40 4.04 -18.41 -2.60
N ARG A 41 4.22 -19.31 -3.57
CA ARG A 41 3.30 -20.40 -3.89
C ARG A 41 3.09 -21.37 -2.73
N PHE A 42 4.11 -21.61 -1.93
CA PHE A 42 4.06 -22.50 -0.76
C PHE A 42 3.70 -21.80 0.54
N VAL A 43 3.53 -20.47 0.52
CA VAL A 43 3.06 -19.73 1.69
C VAL A 43 1.55 -19.96 1.82
N ALA A 44 1.11 -20.35 3.02
CA ALA A 44 -0.31 -20.52 3.33
C ALA A 44 -1.09 -19.23 3.03
N ASP A 45 -2.30 -19.35 2.47
CA ASP A 45 -3.08 -18.21 1.97
C ASP A 45 -3.25 -17.09 3.01
N GLY A 46 -3.51 -17.43 4.27
CA GLY A 46 -3.66 -16.45 5.36
C GLY A 46 -2.37 -15.69 5.72
N LEU A 47 -1.21 -16.20 5.33
CA LEU A 47 0.11 -15.60 5.58
C LEU A 47 0.72 -14.99 4.32
N ARG A 48 0.23 -15.37 3.13
CA ARG A 48 0.81 -14.96 1.83
C ARG A 48 0.85 -13.46 1.68
N HIS A 49 -0.22 -12.76 2.08
CA HIS A 49 -0.24 -11.29 2.00
C HIS A 49 0.86 -10.64 2.84
N GLY A 50 1.06 -11.11 4.08
CA GLY A 50 2.12 -10.62 4.95
C GLY A 50 3.51 -10.93 4.41
N ALA A 51 3.71 -12.13 3.86
CA ALA A 51 4.97 -12.54 3.24
C ALA A 51 5.32 -11.68 2.02
N ILE A 52 4.34 -11.35 1.16
CA ILE A 52 4.52 -10.44 0.02
C ILE A 52 4.98 -9.07 0.50
N LEU A 53 4.32 -8.50 1.52
CA LEU A 53 4.69 -7.17 2.03
C LEU A 53 6.07 -7.15 2.68
N ALA A 54 6.48 -8.24 3.35
CA ALA A 54 7.82 -8.35 3.92
C ALA A 54 8.90 -8.41 2.82
N HIS A 55 8.57 -8.99 1.66
CA HIS A 55 9.53 -9.22 0.59
C HIS A 55 9.53 -8.12 -0.49
N VAL A 56 8.44 -7.36 -0.61
CA VAL A 56 8.26 -6.28 -1.60
C VAL A 56 8.06 -4.94 -0.87
N PRO A 57 9.15 -4.23 -0.50
CA PRO A 57 9.08 -3.02 0.32
C PRO A 57 8.23 -1.90 -0.30
N ALA A 58 8.20 -1.80 -1.63
CA ALA A 58 7.39 -0.81 -2.34
C ALA A 58 5.89 -0.99 -2.05
N MET A 59 5.39 -2.24 -2.01
CA MET A 59 3.99 -2.51 -1.65
C MET A 59 3.71 -2.21 -0.18
N ALA A 60 4.66 -2.48 0.72
CA ALA A 60 4.52 -2.12 2.14
C ALA A 60 4.43 -0.59 2.34
N ALA A 61 5.25 0.16 1.61
CA ALA A 61 5.20 1.62 1.60
C ALA A 61 3.88 2.13 1.01
N GLN A 62 3.44 1.57 -0.11
CA GLN A 62 2.16 1.91 -0.76
C GLN A 62 0.96 1.65 0.16
N LYS A 63 0.91 0.50 0.86
CA LYS A 63 -0.13 0.20 1.85
C LYS A 63 -0.16 1.25 2.97
N SER A 64 1.02 1.63 3.47
CA SER A 64 1.15 2.67 4.51
C SER A 64 0.68 4.03 4.02
N LEU A 65 1.05 4.43 2.79
CA LEU A 65 0.62 5.69 2.17
C LEU A 65 -0.89 5.73 1.94
N MET A 66 -1.49 4.64 1.43
CA MET A 66 -2.94 4.52 1.26
C MET A 66 -3.68 4.67 2.58
N ALA A 67 -3.14 4.10 3.67
CA ALA A 67 -3.73 4.25 5.01
C ALA A 67 -3.64 5.70 5.49
N ALA A 68 -2.48 6.36 5.32
CA ALA A 68 -2.30 7.77 5.66
C ALA A 68 -3.27 8.67 4.88
N LEU A 69 -3.38 8.50 3.56
CA LEU A 69 -4.31 9.25 2.71
C LEU A 69 -5.77 9.02 3.14
N THR A 70 -6.16 7.77 3.41
CA THR A 70 -7.52 7.45 3.88
C THR A 70 -7.81 8.12 5.22
N HIS A 71 -6.84 8.17 6.13
CA HIS A 71 -6.99 8.82 7.43
C HIS A 71 -7.10 10.34 7.27
N SER A 72 -6.21 10.97 6.50
CA SER A 72 -6.23 12.41 6.24
C SER A 72 -7.53 12.85 5.55
N LEU A 73 -8.01 12.09 4.56
CA LEU A 73 -9.29 12.39 3.88
C LEU A 73 -10.50 12.30 4.81
N LYS A 74 -10.47 11.40 5.81
CA LYS A 74 -11.53 11.32 6.83
C LYS A 74 -11.46 12.48 7.83
N ALA A 75 -10.27 13.00 8.12
CA ALA A 75 -10.08 14.10 9.06
C ALA A 75 -10.45 15.47 8.48
N VAL A 76 -10.48 15.61 7.15
CA VAL A 76 -10.83 16.85 6.43
C VAL A 76 -12.34 16.94 6.12
N LYS A 77 -13.08 15.83 6.24
CA LYS A 77 -14.54 15.81 6.13
C LYS A 77 -15.22 16.26 7.42
#